data_AF-A0A392RYF8-F1
#
_entry.id   AF-A0A392RYF8-F1
#
_cell.length_a   1.000
_cell.length_b   1.000
_cell.length_c   1.000
_cell.angle_alpha   90.00
_cell.angle_beta   90.00
_cell.angle_gamma   90.00
#
_symmetry.space_group_name_H-M   'P 1'
#
loop_
_entity.id
_entity.type
_entity.pdbx_description
1 polymer ?
#
loop_
_entity_poly.entity_id
_entity_poly.type
_entity_poly.pdbx_seq_one_letter_code
_entity_poly.pdbx_strand_id
1 'polypeptide(L)' 'MQGKQDSGSSADILYWEAFKTMQLSDEQLQPYSGTLVGFVGEQVEVMGHTTLLTTFGEKE' A
#
# COMPACT_ATOMS: atom_id res chain seq x y z
N MET A 1 -8.83 6.04 6.51
CA MET A 1 -7.84 5.29 5.70
C MET A 1 -8.44 3.92 5.45
N GLN A 2 -8.81 3.59 4.21
CA GLN A 2 -9.44 2.31 3.92
C GLN A 2 -8.33 1.31 3.53
N GLY A 3 -7.72 0.68 4.54
CA GLY A 3 -6.89 -0.50 4.30
C GLY A 3 -7.82 -1.67 3.98
N LYS A 4 -7.71 -2.25 2.78
CA LYS A 4 -8.40 -3.49 2.44
C LYS A 4 -7.44 -4.64 2.77
N GLN A 5 -7.60 -5.20 3.97
CA GLN A 5 -6.84 -6.37 4.39
C GLN A 5 -7.40 -7.61 3.67
N ASP A 6 -6.74 -8.03 2.59
CA ASP A 6 -7.06 -9.29 1.92
C ASP A 6 -6.45 -10.45 2.69
N SER A 7 -7.27 -11.38 3.19
CA SER A 7 -6.85 -12.53 4.00
C SER A 7 -5.93 -13.55 3.29
N GLY A 8 -5.51 -13.25 2.06
CA GLY A 8 -4.51 -13.98 1.27
C GLY A 8 -3.38 -13.11 0.70
N SER A 9 -3.35 -11.81 1.00
CA SER A 9 -2.27 -10.90 0.58
C SER A 9 -1.33 -10.63 1.75
N SER A 10 -0.02 -10.76 1.54
CA SER A 10 1.01 -10.40 2.53
C SER A 10 1.31 -8.91 2.56
N ALA A 11 0.66 -8.10 1.71
CA ALA A 11 0.85 -6.67 1.60
C ALA A 11 -0.49 -5.95 1.36
N ASP A 12 -0.63 -4.75 1.94
CA ASP A 12 -1.72 -3.82 1.66
C ASP A 12 -1.32 -2.83 0.56
N ILE A 13 -2.29 -2.32 -0.20
CA ILE A 13 -2.09 -1.28 -1.21
C ILE A 13 -2.43 0.09 -0.62
N LEU A 14 -1.51 1.04 -0.73
CA LEU A 14 -1.73 2.45 -0.36
C LEU A 14 -1.86 3.31 -1.62
N TYR A 15 -2.97 4.03 -1.75
CA TYR A 15 -3.14 5.01 -2.82
C TYR A 15 -2.18 6.18 -2.67
N TRP A 16 -1.70 6.73 -3.79
CA TRP A 16 -0.76 7.85 -3.79
C TRP A 16 -1.27 9.07 -3.00
N GLU A 17 -2.54 9.45 -3.18
CA GLU A 17 -3.14 10.56 -2.44
C GLU A 17 -3.15 10.33 -0.92
N ALA A 18 -3.35 9.08 -0.49
CA ALA A 18 -3.27 8.73 0.93
C ALA A 18 -1.83 8.82 1.44
N PHE A 19 -0.84 8.35 0.66
CA PHE A 19 0.59 8.51 0.97
C PHE A 19 0.97 9.99 1.16
N LYS A 20 0.53 10.88 0.28
CA LYS A 20 0.77 12.34 0.42
C LYS A 20 0.04 12.92 1.62
N THR A 21 -1.20 12.51 1.89
CA THR A 21 -1.97 12.97 3.06
C THR A 21 -1.29 12.57 4.39
N MET A 22 -0.65 11.40 4.43
CA MET A 22 0.15 10.94 5.56
C MET A 22 1.49 11.68 5.71
N GLN A 23 1.84 12.56 4.76
CA GLN A 23 3.10 13.30 4.72
C GLN A 23 4.34 12.39 4.74
N LEU A 24 4.23 11.20 4.14
CA LEU A 24 5.37 10.31 3.94
C LEU A 24 6.29 10.89 2.88
N SER A 25 7.61 10.74 3.09
CA SER A 25 8.61 11.22 2.15
C SER A 25 8.75 10.22 1.01
N ASP A 26 8.78 10.73 -0.23
CA ASP A 26 9.05 9.94 -1.43
C ASP A 26 10.42 9.22 -1.32
N GLU A 27 11.35 9.72 -0.51
CA GLU A 27 12.65 9.09 -0.21
C GLU A 27 12.52 7.77 0.57
N GLN A 28 11.40 7.56 1.27
CA GLN A 28 11.11 6.31 1.99
C GLN A 28 10.59 5.21 1.06
N LEU A 29 10.28 5.53 -0.20
CA LEU A 29 9.88 4.55 -1.19
C LEU A 29 11.10 3.81 -1.71
N GLN A 30 11.09 2.50 -1.49
CA GLN A 30 12.03 1.60 -2.12
C GLN A 30 11.52 1.24 -3.52
N PRO A 31 12.40 1.23 -4.54
CA PRO A 31 12.04 0.81 -5.89
C PRO A 31 11.40 -0.58 -5.86
N TYR A 32 10.37 -0.76 -6.68
CA TYR A 32 9.74 -2.06 -6.88
C TYR A 32 9.83 -2.42 -8.36
N SER A 33 10.56 -3.48 -8.69
CA SER A 33 10.85 -3.89 -10.07
C SER A 33 9.81 -4.86 -10.65
N GLY A 34 8.64 -4.98 -10.04
CA GLY A 34 7.56 -5.89 -10.44
C GLY A 34 6.26 -5.16 -10.78
N THR A 35 5.29 -5.91 -11.27
CA THR A 35 3.93 -5.43 -11.48
C THR A 35 3.00 -6.10 -10.47
N LEU A 36 2.15 -5.33 -9.81
CA LEU A 36 1.07 -5.92 -9.02
C LEU A 36 -0.03 -6.37 -9.97
N VAL A 37 -0.33 -7.66 -9.91
CA VAL A 37 -1.39 -8.30 -10.70
C VAL A 37 -2.56 -8.61 -9.78
N GLY A 38 -3.69 -7.95 -10.02
CA GLY A 38 -4.92 -8.21 -9.28
C GLY A 38 -5.58 -9.52 -9.69
N PHE A 39 -6.59 -9.95 -8.93
CA PHE A 39 -7.25 -11.24 -9.11
C PHE A 39 -7.92 -11.45 -10.48
N VAL A 40 -8.30 -10.37 -11.16
CA VAL A 40 -8.90 -10.41 -12.52
C VAL A 40 -7.88 -10.12 -13.62
N GLY A 41 -6.58 -10.14 -13.31
CA GLY A 41 -5.49 -9.88 -14.25
C GLY A 41 -5.21 -8.40 -14.51
N GLU A 42 -5.83 -7.49 -13.74
CA GLU A 42 -5.48 -6.07 -13.79
C GLU A 42 -4.02 -5.87 -13.38
N GLN A 43 -3.30 -5.02 -14.10
CA GLN A 43 -1.92 -4.68 -13.82
C GLN A 43 -1.89 -3.22 -13.40
N VAL A 44 -1.33 -2.95 -12.23
CA VAL A 44 -1.11 -1.58 -11.76
C VAL A 44 0.38 -1.31 -11.63
N GLU A 45 0.78 -0.14 -12.13
CA GLU A 45 2.13 0.36 -11.92
C GLU A 45 2.29 0.78 -10.45
N VAL A 46 3.42 0.41 -9.86
CA VAL A 46 3.71 0.67 -8.45
C VAL A 46 4.80 1.72 -8.37
N MET A 47 4.52 2.82 -7.67
CA MET A 47 5.50 3.89 -7.46
C MET A 47 6.70 3.43 -6.62
N GLY A 48 6.47 2.48 -5.73
CA GLY A 48 7.46 1.88 -4.85
C GLY A 48 6.77 1.14 -3.71
N HIS A 49 7.55 0.66 -2.77
CA HIS A 49 7.04 0.05 -1.55
C HIS A 49 7.73 0.64 -0.32
N THR A 50 7.03 0.62 0.80
CA THR A 50 7.56 1.07 2.09
C THR A 50 6.96 0.22 3.21
N THR A 51 7.68 0.10 4.31
CA THR A 51 7.23 -0.65 5.49
C THR A 51 6.73 0.34 6.53
N LEU A 52 5.45 0.23 6.89
CA LEU A 52 4.83 1.07 7.90
C LEU A 52 4.40 0.23 9.09
N LEU A 53 4.66 0.73 10.30
CA LEU A 53 4.05 0.19 11.51
C LEU A 53 2.62 0.71 11.61
N THR A 54 1.66 -0.19 11.64
CA THR A 54 0.24 0.12 11.82
C THR A 54 -0.28 -0.51 13.11
N THR A 55 -1.26 0.14 13.74
CA THR A 55 -2.02 -0.41 14.86
C THR A 55 -3.47 -0.54 14.42
N PHE A 56 -4.14 -1.62 14.83
CA PHE A 56 -5.58 -1.70 14.67
C PHE A 56 -6.24 -0.67 15.60
N GLY A 57 -7.21 0.08 15.08
CA GLY A 57 -8.04 0.93 15.93
C GLY A 57 -8.87 0.07 16.88
N GLU A 58 -9.14 0.59 18.08
CA GLU A 58 -10.13 -0.02 18.97
C GLU A 58 -11.53 0.19 18.36
N LYS A 59 -12.37 -0.85 18.41
CA LYS A 59 -13.80 -0.69 18.07
C LYS A 59 -14.42 0.26 19.09
N GLU A 60 -15.11 1.30 18.63
CA GLU A 60 -16.15 1.95 19.45
C GLU A 60 -17.28 0.96 19.76
#